data_AF-A0A8U0IGM3-F1
#
_entry.id   AF-A0A8U0IGM3-F1
#
_cell.length_a   1.000
_cell.length_b   1.000
_cell.length_c   1.000
_cell.angle_alpha   90.00
_cell.angle_beta   90.00
_cell.angle_gamma   90.00
#
_symmetry.space_group_name_H-M   'P 1'
#
loop_
_entity.id
_entity.type
_entity.pdbx_description
1 polymer ?
#
loop_
_entity_poly.entity_id
_entity_poly.type
_entity_poly.pdbx_seq_one_letter_code
_entity_poly.pdbx_strand_id
1 'polypeptide(L)'
;MYQLDCSYCDVLVEGEAVDPVKRDAKTHLKENHAEDVITNLKEQYTNVPCQNGCGYTVPIRVENGAGVECPECGHDNLSPLLDQYVLFRITANKP
;
A
#
# COMPACT_ATOMS: atom_id res chain seq x y z
N MET A 1 11.41 -8.84 -16.91
CA MET A 1 10.63 -9.49 -15.84
C MET A 1 10.61 -8.55 -14.64
N TYR A 2 9.46 -8.37 -14.01
CA TYR A 2 9.26 -7.51 -12.85
C TYR A 2 8.94 -8.37 -11.65
N GLN A 3 9.39 -7.95 -10.47
CA GLN A 3 9.11 -8.65 -9.23
C GLN A 3 8.97 -7.71 -8.04
N LEU A 4 8.23 -8.17 -7.03
CA LEU A 4 8.20 -7.62 -5.68
C LEU A 4 8.41 -8.76 -4.69
N ASP A 5 9.47 -8.65 -3.91
CA ASP A 5 9.73 -9.50 -2.74
C ASP A 5 8.98 -8.92 -1.53
N CYS A 6 8.07 -9.70 -0.95
CA CYS A 6 7.24 -9.22 0.14
C CYS A 6 8.08 -9.01 1.40
N SER A 7 8.02 -7.82 1.99
CA SER A 7 8.81 -7.51 3.19
C SER A 7 8.30 -8.17 4.47
N TYR A 8 7.17 -8.89 4.40
CA TYR A 8 6.43 -9.39 5.57
C TYR A 8 6.25 -10.91 5.57
N CYS A 9 6.50 -11.57 4.43
CA CYS A 9 6.44 -13.02 4.28
C CYS A 9 7.30 -13.47 3.09
N ASP A 10 7.45 -14.78 2.91
CA ASP A 10 8.31 -15.35 1.86
C ASP A 10 7.68 -15.34 0.45
N VAL A 11 6.63 -14.54 0.21
CA VAL A 11 5.94 -14.49 -1.08
C VAL A 11 6.68 -13.57 -2.05
N LEU A 12 7.05 -14.12 -3.20
CA LEU A 12 7.52 -13.38 -4.37
C LEU A 12 6.37 -13.18 -5.37
N VAL A 13 6.07 -11.93 -5.72
CA VAL A 13 5.11 -11.60 -6.78
C VAL A 13 5.90 -11.21 -8.03
N GLU A 14 5.79 -12.00 -9.10
CA GLU A 14 6.54 -11.78 -10.33
C GLU A 14 5.68 -11.85 -11.59
N GLY A 15 6.16 -11.22 -12.68
CA GLY A 15 5.45 -11.19 -13.95
C GLY A 15 6.22 -10.52 -15.08
N GLU A 16 5.75 -10.69 -16.31
CA GLU A 16 6.41 -10.13 -17.50
C GLU A 16 6.19 -8.62 -17.64
N ALA A 17 5.06 -8.12 -17.14
CA ALA A 17 4.68 -6.71 -17.18
C ALA A 17 4.51 -6.13 -15.76
N VAL A 18 4.78 -4.83 -15.63
CA VAL A 18 4.74 -4.15 -14.34
C VAL A 18 3.32 -4.03 -13.77
N ASP A 19 2.30 -3.84 -14.62
CA ASP A 19 0.94 -3.57 -14.16
C ASP A 19 0.29 -4.80 -13.49
N PRO A 20 0.39 -6.04 -14.03
CA PRO A 20 -0.02 -7.24 -13.31
C PRO A 20 0.70 -7.40 -11.97
N VAL A 21 2.01 -7.20 -11.93
CA VAL A 21 2.79 -7.31 -10.67
C VAL A 21 2.32 -6.29 -9.64
N LYS A 22 2.06 -5.04 -10.05
CA LYS A 22 1.50 -4.01 -9.15
C LYS A 22 0.17 -4.44 -8.57
N ARG A 23 -0.76 -4.87 -9.43
CA ARG A 23 -2.10 -5.29 -9.02
C ARG A 23 -2.03 -6.47 -8.05
N ASP A 24 -1.26 -7.50 -8.39
CA ASP A 24 -1.22 -8.74 -7.63
C ASP A 24 -0.49 -8.53 -6.29
N ALA A 25 0.58 -7.73 -6.26
CA ALA A 25 1.25 -7.34 -5.02
C ALA A 25 0.35 -6.48 -4.13
N LYS A 26 -0.40 -5.54 -4.70
CA LYS A 26 -1.38 -4.74 -3.95
C LYS A 26 -2.46 -5.61 -3.33
N THR A 27 -3.04 -6.55 -4.09
CA THR A 27 -4.03 -7.49 -3.56
C THR A 27 -3.44 -8.31 -2.42
N HIS A 28 -2.25 -8.88 -2.62
CA HIS A 28 -1.55 -9.64 -1.59
C HIS A 28 -1.35 -8.83 -0.31
N LEU A 29 -0.83 -7.59 -0.40
CA LEU A 29 -0.64 -6.73 0.75
C LEU A 29 -1.96 -6.33 1.41
N LYS A 30 -3.00 -6.02 0.62
CA LYS A 30 -4.31 -5.65 1.16
C LYS A 30 -4.96 -6.78 1.96
N GLU A 31 -4.86 -8.01 1.47
CA GLU A 31 -5.54 -9.16 2.06
C GLU A 31 -4.77 -9.77 3.23
N ASN A 32 -3.43 -9.66 3.24
CA ASN A 32 -2.59 -10.38 4.19
C ASN A 32 -1.77 -9.47 5.12
N HIS A 33 -1.42 -8.25 4.68
CA HIS A 33 -0.40 -7.42 5.33
C HIS A 33 -0.80 -5.93 5.42
N ALA A 34 -2.09 -5.61 5.41
CA ALA A 34 -2.54 -4.22 5.43
C ALA A 34 -2.09 -3.51 6.71
N GLU A 35 -2.19 -4.19 7.86
CA GLU A 35 -1.74 -3.65 9.15
C GLU A 35 -0.22 -3.49 9.23
N ASP A 36 0.53 -4.43 8.66
CA ASP A 36 2.00 -4.35 8.60
C ASP A 36 2.44 -3.14 7.77
N VAL A 37 1.81 -2.93 6.61
CA VAL A 37 2.08 -1.76 5.76
C VAL A 37 1.72 -0.45 6.48
N ILE A 38 0.56 -0.38 7.13
CA ILE A 38 0.16 0.81 7.88
C ILE A 38 1.15 1.08 9.03
N THR A 39 1.60 0.03 9.72
CA THR A 39 2.60 0.13 10.80
C THR A 39 3.91 0.69 10.25
N ASN A 40 4.40 0.16 9.14
CA ASN A 40 5.62 0.67 8.49
C ASN A 40 5.47 2.13 8.04
N LEU A 41 4.31 2.51 7.48
CA LEU A 41 4.04 3.88 7.07
C LEU A 41 3.96 4.84 8.26
N LYS A 42 3.40 4.39 9.39
CA LYS A 42 3.28 5.18 10.62
C LYS A 42 4.64 5.56 11.22
N GLU A 43 5.68 4.75 10.98
CA GLU A 43 7.06 5.08 11.38
C GLU A 43 7.63 6.26 10.59
N GLN A 44 7.13 6.50 9.36
CA GLN A 44 7.61 7.55 8.47
C GLN A 44 6.70 8.78 8.44
N TYR A 45 5.40 8.58 8.64
CA TYR A 45 4.38 9.61 8.48
C TYR A 45 3.36 9.55 9.62
N THR A 46 3.03 10.71 10.18
CA THR A 46 1.96 10.81 11.18
C THR A 46 0.58 10.95 10.53
N ASN A 47 0.51 11.70 9.43
CA ASN A 47 -0.73 11.97 8.70
C ASN A 47 -0.48 12.05 7.20
N VAL A 48 -1.52 11.83 6.40
CA VAL A 48 -1.50 11.93 4.93
C VAL A 48 -2.68 12.76 4.43
N PRO A 49 -2.53 13.56 3.36
CA PRO A 49 -3.67 14.24 2.76
C PRO A 49 -4.66 13.22 2.19
N CYS A 50 -5.96 13.46 2.38
CA CYS A 50 -6.99 12.63 1.78
C CYS A 50 -6.86 12.64 0.26
N GLN A 51 -6.76 11.45 -0.34
CA GLN A 51 -6.54 11.27 -1.78
C GLN A 51 -7.77 11.60 -2.63
N ASN A 52 -8.96 11.75 -2.01
CA ASN A 52 -10.15 12.28 -2.67
C ASN A 52 -10.18 13.82 -2.72
N GLY A 53 -9.17 14.51 -2.17
CA GLY A 53 -9.05 15.96 -2.26
C GLY A 53 -10.06 16.75 -1.45
N CYS A 54 -10.71 16.16 -0.44
CA CYS A 54 -11.68 16.86 0.42
C CYS A 54 -11.05 17.90 1.37
N GLY A 55 -9.72 18.05 1.36
CA GLY A 55 -8.98 18.98 2.22
C GLY A 55 -8.64 18.44 3.61
N TYR A 56 -9.17 17.28 4.01
CA TYR A 56 -8.83 16.66 5.28
C TYR A 56 -7.45 15.98 5.25
N THR A 57 -6.74 16.01 6.37
CA THR A 57 -5.50 15.26 6.58
C THR A 57 -5.78 14.07 7.50
N VAL A 58 -5.67 12.86 6.95
CA VAL A 58 -6.00 11.59 7.61
C VAL A 58 -4.82 11.12 8.48
N PRO A 59 -5.03 10.86 9.78
CA PRO A 59 -3.97 10.29 10.62
C PRO A 59 -3.68 8.84 10.23
N ILE A 60 -2.41 8.44 10.21
CA ILE A 60 -2.03 7.03 10.00
C ILE A 60 -2.10 6.29 11.33
N ARG A 61 -3.07 5.39 11.47
CA ARG A 61 -3.28 4.60 12.70
C ARG A 61 -3.46 3.13 12.36
N VAL A 62 -3.01 2.26 13.25
CA VAL A 62 -3.28 0.81 13.15
C VAL A 62 -4.62 0.58 13.85
N GLU A 63 -5.70 0.53 13.06
CA GLU A 63 -7.04 0.16 13.54
C GLU A 63 -7.62 -0.86 12.55
N ASN A 64 -7.91 -2.07 13.03
CA ASN A 64 -8.45 -3.24 12.32
C ASN A 64 -9.26 -2.90 11.04
N GLY A 65 -8.57 -2.77 9.90
CA GLY A 65 -9.17 -2.50 8.58
C GLY A 65 -9.62 -1.07 8.27
N ALA A 66 -9.60 -0.13 9.22
CA ALA A 66 -10.10 1.25 9.06
C ALA A 66 -9.02 2.35 9.22
N GLY A 67 -7.77 1.95 9.46
CA GLY A 67 -6.69 2.83 9.93
C GLY A 67 -6.34 4.08 9.11
N VAL A 68 -6.87 4.20 7.88
CA VAL A 68 -6.65 5.33 6.96
C VAL A 68 -7.91 5.73 6.18
N GLU A 69 -9.11 5.37 6.66
CA GLU A 69 -10.35 5.93 6.09
C GLU A 69 -10.46 7.42 6.45
N CYS A 70 -10.87 8.26 5.50
CA CYS A 70 -11.08 9.68 5.77
C CYS A 70 -12.38 9.91 6.56
N PRO A 71 -12.34 10.46 7.78
CA PRO A 71 -13.55 10.67 8.58
C PRO A 71 -14.49 11.74 8.02
N GLU A 72 -14.00 12.64 7.16
CA GLU A 72 -14.83 13.71 6.56
C GLU A 72 -15.64 13.24 5.34
N CYS A 73 -15.09 12.35 4.52
CA CYS A 73 -15.72 11.96 3.25
C CYS A 73 -15.87 10.44 3.06
N GLY A 74 -15.44 9.62 4.03
CA GLY A 74 -15.50 8.16 3.97
C GLY A 74 -14.57 7.52 2.94
N HIS A 75 -13.64 8.30 2.36
CA HIS A 75 -12.74 7.76 1.34
C HIS A 75 -11.69 6.83 1.96
N ASP A 76 -11.60 5.61 1.43
CA ASP A 76 -10.55 4.65 1.76
C ASP A 76 -9.20 5.07 1.15
N ASN A 77 -8.27 5.55 1.97
CA ASN A 77 -6.92 5.90 1.52
C ASN A 77 -5.96 4.70 1.50
N LEU A 78 -6.37 3.51 1.95
CA LEU A 78 -5.50 2.34 1.97
C LEU A 78 -5.08 1.95 0.57
N SER A 79 -6.04 1.86 -0.36
CA SER A 79 -5.78 1.46 -1.74
C SER A 79 -4.75 2.36 -2.45
N PRO A 80 -4.90 3.71 -2.44
CA PRO A 80 -3.88 4.62 -2.95
C PRO A 80 -2.51 4.53 -2.23
N LEU A 81 -2.50 4.33 -0.92
CA LEU A 81 -1.24 4.18 -0.17
C LEU A 81 -0.51 2.89 -0.56
N LEU A 82 -1.23 1.79 -0.76
CA LEU A 82 -0.65 0.54 -1.26
C LEU A 82 -0.09 0.70 -2.68
N ASP A 83 -0.76 1.47 -3.56
CA ASP A 83 -0.24 1.76 -4.90
C ASP A 83 1.15 2.43 -4.82
N GLN A 84 1.29 3.42 -3.94
CA GLN A 84 2.57 4.10 -3.71
C GLN A 84 3.60 3.15 -3.08
N TYR A 85 3.19 2.37 -2.07
CA TYR A 85 4.06 1.43 -1.36
C TYR A 85 4.68 0.39 -2.31
N VAL A 86 3.86 -0.17 -3.21
CA VAL A 86 4.27 -1.16 -4.20
C VAL A 86 5.15 -0.54 -5.29
N LEU A 87 4.81 0.66 -5.78
CA LEU A 87 5.55 1.33 -6.85
C LEU A 87 7.05 1.46 -6.54
N PHE A 88 7.40 1.79 -5.28
CA PHE A 88 8.80 1.95 -4.87
C PHE A 88 9.54 0.64 -4.60
N ARG A 89 8.84 -0.50 -4.60
CA ARG A 89 9.40 -1.82 -4.24
C ARG A 89 9.47 -2.79 -5.41
N ILE A 90 8.77 -2.53 -6.50
CA ILE A 90 8.91 -3.33 -7.71
C ILE A 90 10.28 -3.09 -8.32
N THR A 91 10.98 -4.18 -8.59
CA THR A 91 12.26 -4.17 -9.29
C THR A 91 12.11 -4.82 -10.66
N ALA A 92 12.85 -4.30 -11.63
CA ALA A 92 13.03 -4.97 -12.91
C ALA A 92 14.22 -5.92 -12.80
N ASN A 93 13.97 -7.23 -12.91
CA ASN A 93 15.05 -8.17 -13.16
C ASN A 93 15.56 -7.96 -14.58
N LYS A 94 16.87 -7.70 -14.69
CA LYS A 94 17.57 -7.86 -15.96
C LYS A 94 17.68 -9.37 -16.25
N PRO A 95 17.41 -9.79 -17.49
CA PRO A 95 17.61 -11.18 -17.88
C PRO A 95 19.07 -11.62 -17.72
#